data_AF-A0A9J6F6X3-F1
#
_entry.id   AF-A0A9J6F6X3-F1
#
_cell.length_a   1.000
_cell.length_b   1.000
_cell.length_c   1.000
_cell.angle_alpha   90.00
_cell.angle_beta   90.00
_cell.angle_gamma   90.00
#
_symmetry.space_group_name_H-M   'P 1'
#
loop_
_entity.id
_entity.type
_entity.pdbx_description
1 polymer ?
#
loop_
_entity_poly.entity_id
_entity_poly.type
_entity_poly.pdbx_seq_one_letter_code
_entity_poly.pdbx_strand_id
1 'polypeptide(L)'
;MPRLEPIRDTESKWYLPPSVYARTSLPRYVLGAGYVVSASAVRPLFQAALETPFFYLEDIFLTGLVAEKAGVEVIHTSYLMTMNDSDAGLCKLLGTVSAHPLTPDKQRTIWRRLRNDSATSGCPSPK
;
A
#
# COMPACT_ATOMS: atom_id res chain seq x y z
N MET A 1 -5.29 -15.21 1.10
CA MET A 1 -4.75 -14.44 2.25
C MET A 1 -5.89 -14.19 3.23
N PRO A 2 -5.71 -14.46 4.53
CA PRO A 2 -6.73 -14.20 5.54
C PRO A 2 -7.05 -12.72 5.64
N ARG A 3 -8.29 -12.39 5.97
CA ARG A 3 -8.71 -10.99 6.23
C ARG A 3 -8.20 -10.58 7.61
N LEU A 4 -7.73 -9.34 7.71
CA LEU A 4 -7.32 -8.74 8.98
C LEU A 4 -8.55 -8.39 9.82
N GLU A 5 -8.37 -8.39 11.13
CA GLU A 5 -9.38 -7.94 12.09
C GLU A 5 -9.26 -6.43 12.36
N PRO A 6 -10.38 -5.74 12.60
CA PRO A 6 -10.36 -4.34 13.01
C PRO A 6 -9.75 -4.18 14.39
N ILE A 7 -8.78 -3.26 14.54
CA ILE A 7 -8.12 -3.01 15.82
C ILE A 7 -9.10 -2.31 16.77
N ARG A 8 -9.35 -2.89 17.95
CA ARG A 8 -10.30 -2.34 18.95
C ARG A 8 -9.61 -1.70 20.16
N ASP A 9 -8.29 -1.58 20.13
CA ASP A 9 -7.49 -0.87 21.12
C ASP A 9 -7.54 0.64 20.87
N THR A 10 -8.05 1.42 21.83
CA THR A 10 -8.24 2.88 21.72
C THR A 10 -6.92 3.66 21.66
N GLU A 11 -5.82 3.07 22.11
CA GLU A 11 -4.49 3.70 22.06
C GLU A 11 -3.82 3.54 20.68
N SER A 12 -4.38 2.68 19.83
CA SER A 12 -3.85 2.47 18.49
C SER A 12 -4.21 3.63 17.57
N LYS A 13 -3.23 4.13 16.79
CA LYS A 13 -3.52 5.07 15.69
C LYS A 13 -4.47 4.51 14.62
N TRP A 14 -4.62 3.18 14.60
CA TRP A 14 -5.52 2.45 13.71
C TRP A 14 -6.76 1.92 14.45
N TYR A 15 -7.03 2.41 15.67
CA TYR A 15 -8.23 2.07 16.42
C TYR A 15 -9.45 2.26 15.55
N LEU A 16 -10.30 1.24 15.46
CA LEU A 16 -11.53 1.21 14.71
C LEU A 16 -12.68 0.97 15.70
N PRO A 17 -13.48 1.99 16.05
CA PRO A 17 -14.59 1.79 16.99
C PRO A 17 -15.70 0.94 16.37
N PRO A 18 -16.39 0.07 17.15
CA PRO A 18 -17.51 -0.74 16.67
C PRO A 18 -18.65 0.08 16.07
N SER A 19 -18.87 1.31 16.56
CA SER A 19 -19.87 2.25 16.05
C SER A 19 -19.59 2.76 14.64
N VAL A 20 -18.32 2.81 14.23
CA VAL A 20 -17.90 3.19 12.87
C VAL A 20 -17.80 1.96 11.97
N TYR A 21 -17.40 0.81 12.51
CA TYR A 21 -17.24 -0.43 11.75
C TYR A 21 -17.63 -1.66 12.56
N ALA A 22 -18.83 -2.17 12.31
CA ALA A 22 -19.40 -3.29 13.04
C ALA A 22 -18.91 -4.67 12.57
N ARG A 23 -18.36 -4.79 11.35
CA ARG A 23 -17.88 -6.09 10.82
C ARG A 23 -16.70 -6.59 11.65
N THR A 24 -16.59 -7.91 11.77
CA THR A 24 -15.48 -8.60 12.49
C THR A 24 -14.22 -8.75 11.64
N SER A 25 -14.30 -8.52 10.34
CA SER A 25 -13.16 -8.57 9.41
C SER A 25 -13.15 -7.37 8.49
N LEU A 26 -11.95 -6.88 8.18
CA LEU A 26 -11.72 -5.85 7.18
C LEU A 26 -11.93 -6.41 5.77
N PRO A 27 -12.32 -5.59 4.78
CA PRO A 27 -12.31 -6.00 3.38
C PRO A 27 -10.88 -6.38 2.95
N ARG A 28 -10.74 -6.97 1.76
CA ARG A 28 -9.41 -7.00 1.13
C ARG A 28 -9.04 -5.57 0.76
N TYR A 29 -7.88 -5.11 1.21
CA TYR A 29 -7.37 -3.77 0.95
C TYR A 29 -5.84 -3.81 0.79
N VAL A 30 -5.25 -2.74 0.27
CA VAL A 30 -3.80 -2.59 0.11
C VAL A 30 -3.26 -1.76 1.28
N LEU A 31 -2.19 -2.22 1.92
CA LEU A 31 -1.52 -1.44 2.98
C LEU A 31 -0.82 -0.20 2.38
N GLY A 32 -0.91 0.93 3.07
CA GLY A 32 -0.52 2.27 2.59
C GLY A 32 0.94 2.55 2.20
N ALA A 33 1.80 1.56 1.94
CA ALA A 33 3.12 1.80 1.31
C ALA A 33 2.99 2.25 -0.16
N GLY A 34 1.84 2.00 -0.78
CA GLY A 34 1.51 2.44 -2.13
C GLY A 34 0.65 1.41 -2.85
N TYR A 35 -0.08 1.86 -3.85
CA TYR A 35 -0.87 1.04 -4.76
C TYR A 35 -0.90 1.70 -6.14
N VAL A 36 -1.21 0.92 -7.17
CA VAL A 36 -1.38 1.40 -8.54
C VAL A 36 -2.82 1.11 -8.95
N VAL A 37 -3.47 2.10 -9.56
CA VAL A 37 -4.86 1.99 -10.04
C VAL A 37 -4.84 2.06 -11.56
N SER A 38 -5.50 1.12 -12.23
CA SER A 38 -5.69 1.19 -13.68
C SER A 38 -6.60 2.35 -14.03
N ALA A 39 -6.37 3.00 -15.17
CA ALA A 39 -7.21 4.12 -15.61
C ALA A 39 -8.70 3.73 -15.72
N SER A 40 -8.99 2.49 -16.12
CA SER A 40 -10.36 1.97 -16.21
C SER A 40 -11.06 1.81 -14.85
N ALA A 41 -10.31 1.62 -13.76
CA ALA A 41 -10.87 1.51 -12.41
C ALA A 41 -11.20 2.87 -11.78
N VAL A 42 -10.61 3.98 -12.26
CA VAL A 42 -10.77 5.31 -11.65
C VAL A 42 -12.23 5.75 -11.61
N ARG A 43 -12.96 5.65 -12.73
CA ARG A 43 -14.37 6.10 -12.80
C ARG A 43 -15.31 5.27 -11.91
N PRO A 44 -15.28 3.92 -11.94
CA PRO A 44 -16.05 3.10 -11.01
C PRO A 44 -15.76 3.40 -9.53
N LEU A 45 -14.46 3.52 -9.17
CA LEU A 45 -14.06 3.84 -7.80
C LEU A 45 -14.60 5.21 -7.37
N PHE A 46 -14.48 6.23 -8.23
CA PHE A 46 -14.98 7.56 -7.93
C PHE A 46 -16.49 7.57 -7.69
N GLN A 47 -17.28 6.92 -8.55
CA GLN A 47 -18.73 6.85 -8.39
C GLN A 47 -19.13 6.11 -7.11
N ALA A 48 -18.49 4.97 -6.83
CA ALA A 48 -18.76 4.22 -5.61
C ALA A 48 -18.34 5.00 -4.34
N ALA A 49 -17.25 5.78 -4.41
CA ALA A 49 -16.79 6.61 -3.29
C ALA A 49 -17.81 7.68 -2.90
N LEU A 50 -18.47 8.33 -3.88
CA LEU A 50 -19.51 9.34 -3.62
C LEU A 50 -20.72 8.77 -2.87
N GLU A 51 -20.98 7.49 -3.02
CA GLU A 51 -22.10 6.79 -2.38
C GLU A 51 -21.66 5.93 -1.18
N THR A 52 -20.40 6.02 -0.76
CA THR A 52 -19.88 5.27 0.39
C THR A 52 -19.69 6.23 1.55
N PRO A 53 -20.21 5.93 2.75
CA PRO A 53 -19.96 6.77 3.92
C PRO A 53 -18.47 7.01 4.13
N PHE A 54 -18.12 8.23 4.50
CA PHE A 54 -16.74 8.60 4.77
C PHE A 54 -16.11 7.66 5.81
N PHE A 55 -14.88 7.23 5.54
CA PHE A 55 -14.10 6.37 6.43
C PHE A 55 -12.67 6.91 6.48
N TYR A 56 -12.17 7.18 7.69
CA TYR A 56 -10.95 7.97 7.89
C TYR A 56 -9.66 7.22 7.58
N LEU A 57 -9.68 5.89 7.56
CA LEU A 57 -8.54 5.08 7.09
C LEU A 57 -8.66 4.93 5.58
N GLU A 58 -7.94 5.79 4.85
CA GLU A 58 -8.03 5.91 3.38
C GLU A 58 -7.77 4.60 2.65
N ASP A 59 -6.80 3.82 3.11
CA ASP A 59 -6.41 2.57 2.48
C ASP A 59 -7.53 1.52 2.55
N ILE A 60 -8.18 1.41 3.72
CA ILE A 60 -9.38 0.60 3.91
C ILE A 60 -10.59 1.19 3.16
N PHE A 61 -10.74 2.51 3.14
CA PHE A 61 -11.84 3.19 2.46
C PHE A 61 -11.80 2.92 0.95
N LEU A 62 -10.74 3.35 0.27
CA LEU A 62 -10.67 3.36 -1.18
C LEU A 62 -10.40 1.97 -1.76
N THR A 63 -9.35 1.30 -1.25
CA THR A 63 -8.93 -0.01 -1.79
C THR A 63 -9.68 -1.19 -1.19
N GLY A 64 -10.47 -0.95 -0.14
CA GLY A 64 -11.32 -1.95 0.51
C GLY A 64 -12.80 -1.73 0.23
N LEU A 65 -13.44 -0.82 0.98
CA LEU A 65 -14.89 -0.63 0.96
C LEU A 65 -15.41 -0.15 -0.40
N VAL A 66 -14.76 0.86 -0.97
CA VAL A 66 -15.12 1.44 -2.27
C VAL A 66 -14.80 0.45 -3.40
N ALA A 67 -13.66 -0.23 -3.36
CA ALA A 67 -13.30 -1.26 -4.35
C ALA A 67 -14.27 -2.45 -4.33
N GLU A 68 -14.63 -2.95 -3.13
CA GLU A 68 -15.63 -4.00 -2.94
C GLU A 68 -17.00 -3.56 -3.51
N LYS A 69 -17.44 -2.33 -3.22
CA LYS A 69 -18.70 -1.77 -3.74
C LYS A 69 -18.67 -1.58 -5.27
N ALA A 70 -17.55 -1.14 -5.82
CA ALA A 70 -17.38 -0.91 -7.26
C ALA A 70 -17.15 -2.19 -8.07
N GLY A 71 -16.95 -3.34 -7.41
CA GLY A 71 -16.55 -4.59 -8.07
C GLY A 71 -15.14 -4.54 -8.68
N VAL A 72 -14.26 -3.68 -8.15
CA VAL A 72 -12.87 -3.54 -8.60
C VAL A 72 -12.00 -4.50 -7.81
N GLU A 73 -11.30 -5.39 -8.50
CA GLU A 73 -10.44 -6.39 -7.86
C GLU A 73 -9.12 -5.78 -7.35
N VAL A 74 -8.74 -6.16 -6.14
CA VAL A 74 -7.43 -5.86 -5.55
C VAL A 74 -6.46 -6.99 -5.84
N ILE A 75 -5.42 -6.70 -6.62
CA ILE A 75 -4.39 -7.67 -7.01
C ILE A 75 -3.14 -7.45 -6.15
N HIS A 76 -2.69 -8.52 -5.50
CA HIS A 76 -1.47 -8.48 -4.70
C HIS A 76 -0.21 -8.49 -5.58
N THR A 77 0.79 -7.69 -5.23
CA THR A 77 2.11 -7.70 -5.82
C THR A 77 3.19 -7.61 -4.74
N SER A 78 4.27 -8.37 -4.90
CA SER A 78 5.44 -8.34 -4.01
C SER A 78 6.38 -7.16 -4.30
N TYR A 79 6.19 -6.43 -5.40
CA TYR A 79 7.05 -5.30 -5.80
C TYR A 79 6.79 -4.03 -4.98
N LEU A 80 5.63 -3.91 -4.34
CA LEU A 80 5.27 -2.81 -3.45
C LEU A 80 5.64 -3.20 -2.02
N MET A 81 6.84 -2.80 -1.57
CA MET A 81 7.37 -3.25 -0.28
C MET A 81 7.05 -2.27 0.85
N THR A 82 6.43 -2.77 1.91
CA THR A 82 6.53 -2.20 3.25
C THR A 82 7.87 -2.64 3.86
N MET A 83 8.75 -1.69 4.18
CA MET A 83 10.12 -1.98 4.56
C MET A 83 10.46 -1.36 5.92
N ASN A 84 10.74 -2.17 6.93
CA ASN A 84 11.44 -1.66 8.12
C ASN A 84 12.96 -1.52 7.91
N ASP A 85 13.50 -1.92 6.75
CA ASP A 85 14.94 -1.97 6.55
C ASP A 85 15.47 -0.66 5.97
N SER A 86 16.08 0.14 6.84
CA SER A 86 17.14 1.06 6.47
C SER A 86 18.33 0.41 5.76
N ASP A 87 18.37 -0.94 5.73
CA ASP A 87 19.53 -1.75 5.38
C ASP A 87 19.32 -2.59 4.12
N ALA A 88 18.18 -2.46 3.43
CA ALA A 88 18.00 -3.22 2.19
C ALA A 88 19.06 -2.85 1.17
N GLY A 89 19.78 -3.88 0.73
CA GLY A 89 20.79 -3.77 -0.32
C GLY A 89 20.23 -3.14 -1.60
N LEU A 90 21.09 -2.42 -2.30
CA LEU A 90 20.74 -1.67 -3.51
C LEU A 90 20.02 -2.52 -4.56
N CYS A 91 20.36 -3.80 -4.69
CA CYS A 91 19.71 -4.71 -5.64
C CYS A 91 18.26 -5.03 -5.30
N LYS A 92 17.91 -5.09 -4.00
CA LYS A 92 16.52 -5.28 -3.57
C LYS A 92 15.69 -4.05 -3.94
N LEU A 93 16.24 -2.85 -3.69
CA LEU A 93 15.59 -1.59 -4.04
C LEU A 93 15.39 -1.45 -5.56
N LEU A 94 16.36 -1.90 -6.37
CA LEU A 94 16.26 -1.88 -7.84
C LEU A 94 15.06 -2.69 -8.36
N GLY A 95 14.74 -3.81 -7.73
CA GLY A 95 13.64 -4.69 -8.13
C GLY A 95 12.27 -4.27 -7.61
N THR A 96 12.12 -3.09 -7.01
CA THR A 96 10.91 -2.73 -6.25
C THR A 96 10.35 -1.38 -6.64
N VAL A 97 9.02 -1.23 -6.52
CA VAL A 97 8.28 -0.04 -6.95
C VAL A 97 8.17 0.98 -5.81
N SER A 98 8.02 0.53 -4.56
CA SER A 98 7.91 1.40 -3.39
C SER A 98 8.63 0.81 -2.18
N ALA A 99 9.11 1.69 -1.29
CA ALA A 99 9.72 1.36 -0.01
C ALA A 99 9.36 2.43 1.04
N HIS A 100 8.89 2.00 2.21
CA HIS A 100 8.51 2.88 3.33
C HIS A 100 8.88 2.25 4.68
N PRO A 101 9.47 3.02 5.64
CA PRO A 101 9.70 4.47 5.59
C PRO A 101 11.10 4.85 5.09
N LEU A 102 11.21 6.01 4.42
CA LEU A 102 12.50 6.58 3.98
C LEU A 102 12.55 8.08 4.24
N THR A 103 13.64 8.55 4.87
CA THR A 103 13.90 9.99 5.01
C THR A 103 14.24 10.62 3.66
N PRO A 104 14.04 11.93 3.46
CA PRO A 104 14.40 12.60 2.20
C PRO A 104 15.87 12.40 1.78
N ASP A 105 16.81 12.37 2.73
CA ASP A 105 18.23 12.12 2.45
C ASP A 105 18.49 10.68 1.99
N LYS A 106 17.82 9.70 2.62
CA LYS A 106 17.88 8.31 2.17
C LYS A 106 17.31 8.16 0.78
N GLN A 107 16.16 8.77 0.47
CA GLN A 107 15.56 8.76 -0.86
C GLN A 107 16.52 9.31 -1.92
N ARG A 108 17.14 10.47 -1.66
CA ARG A 108 18.15 11.08 -2.56
C ARG A 108 19.37 10.17 -2.75
N THR A 109 19.85 9.57 -1.67
CA THR A 109 21.03 8.68 -1.71
C THR A 109 20.74 7.42 -2.51
N ILE A 110 19.60 6.77 -2.26
CA ILE A 110 19.14 5.59 -3.00
C ILE A 110 19.00 5.92 -4.48
N TRP A 111 18.33 7.02 -4.82
CA TRP A 111 18.15 7.45 -6.22
C TRP A 111 19.48 7.65 -6.95
N ARG A 112 20.47 8.33 -6.32
CA ARG A 112 21.80 8.50 -6.93
C ARG A 112 22.52 7.17 -7.15
N ARG A 113 22.39 6.24 -6.20
CA ARG A 113 23.02 4.91 -6.29
C ARG A 113 22.35 4.02 -7.34
N LEU A 114 21.03 4.04 -7.44
CA LEU A 114 20.27 3.29 -8.44
C LEU A 114 20.55 3.76 -9.88
N ARG A 115 20.90 5.04 -10.05
CA ARG A 115 21.29 5.62 -11.35
C ARG A 115 22.75 5.38 -11.75
N ASN A 116 23.56 4.80 -10.86
CA ASN A 116 24.95 4.49 -11.15
C ASN A 116 25.05 3.03 -11.61
N ASP A 117 25.21 2.83 -12.91
CA ASP A 117 25.26 1.49 -13.53
C ASP A 117 26.34 0.60 -12.92
N SER A 118 27.48 1.16 -12.50
CA SER A 118 28.55 0.41 -11.82
C SER A 118 28.12 -0.11 -10.44
N ALA A 119 27.17 0.56 -9.79
CA ALA A 119 26.64 0.14 -8.50
C ALA A 119 25.56 -0.94 -8.61
N THR A 120 24.91 -1.06 -9.78
CA THR A 120 23.82 -2.02 -10.04
C THR A 120 24.20 -3.17 -10.98
N SER A 121 25.39 -3.13 -11.59
CA SER A 121 25.88 -4.10 -12.57
C SER A 121 25.93 -5.56 -12.07
N GLY A 122 26.09 -5.75 -10.76
CA GLY A 122 26.09 -7.08 -10.11
C GLY A 122 24.72 -7.54 -9.60
N CYS A 123 23.66 -6.75 -9.81
CA CYS A 123 22.33 -7.11 -9.32
C CYS A 123 21.67 -8.14 -10.23
N PRO A 124 21.00 -9.16 -9.67
CA PRO A 124 20.21 -10.09 -10.46
C PRO A 124 19.04 -9.36 -11.13
N SER A 125 18.62 -9.82 -12.30
CA SER A 125 17.40 -9.32 -12.94
C SER A 125 16.22 -9.43 -11.96
N PRO A 126 15.35 -8.41 -11.88
CA PRO A 126 14.11 -8.51 -11.10
C PRO A 126 13.33 -9.74 -11.55
N LYS A 127 12.96 -10.62 -10.60
CA LYS A 127 12.10 -11.77 -10.86
C LYS A 127 10.64 -11.36 -10.82
#